data_AF-A0A964Y7T4-F1
#
_entry.id   AF-A0A964Y7T4-F1
#
_cell.length_a   1.000
_cell.length_b   1.000
_cell.length_c   1.000
_cell.angle_alpha   90.00
_cell.angle_beta   90.00
_cell.angle_gamma   90.00
#
_symmetry.space_group_name_H-M   'P 1'
#
loop_
_entity.id
_entity.type
_entity.pdbx_description
1 polymer ?
#
loop_
_entity_poly.entity_id
_entity_poly.type
_entity_poly.pdbx_seq_one_letter_code
_entity_poly.pdbx_strand_id
1 'polypeptide(L)'
;MPLTEKQIHDFKKKLEMMKRQYTSILKGQKDEVKMTDSVAAHSQHQADQGTDDFDMQISIELSEKELKILYSIERALEKIEEGTYGICDVSGEEIP
;
A
#
# COMPACT_ATOMS: atom_id res chain seq x y z
N MET A 1 27.41 -6.51 7.03
CA MET A 1 28.10 -6.49 5.70
C MET A 1 27.43 -5.36 4.95
N PRO A 2 28.13 -4.25 4.65
CA PRO A 2 27.45 -3.09 4.09
C PRO A 2 26.86 -3.47 2.73
N LEU A 3 25.55 -3.22 2.55
CA LEU A 3 24.88 -3.45 1.27
C LEU A 3 25.66 -2.77 0.15
N THR A 4 25.90 -3.51 -0.93
CA THR A 4 26.65 -2.96 -2.08
C THR A 4 25.77 -1.97 -2.83
N GLU A 5 26.33 -0.85 -3.30
CA GLU A 5 25.60 0.18 -4.07
C GLU A 5 24.81 -0.40 -5.27
N LYS A 6 25.31 -1.49 -5.87
CA LYS A 6 24.61 -2.23 -6.93
C LYS A 6 23.31 -2.88 -6.44
N GLN A 7 23.32 -3.51 -5.26
CA GLN A 7 22.12 -4.14 -4.69
C GLN A 7 21.07 -3.09 -4.34
N ILE A 8 21.50 -1.94 -3.81
CA ILE A 8 20.62 -0.82 -3.50
C ILE A 8 19.92 -0.31 -4.77
N HIS A 9 20.62 -0.24 -5.90
CA HIS A 9 20.01 0.15 -7.18
C HIS A 9 18.93 -0.84 -7.65
N ASP A 10 19.19 -2.15 -7.54
CA ASP A 10 18.21 -3.19 -7.88
C ASP A 10 16.99 -3.13 -6.95
N PHE A 11 17.20 -2.92 -5.64
CA PHE A 11 16.12 -2.73 -4.67
C PHE A 11 15.30 -1.48 -4.96
N LYS A 12 15.93 -0.34 -5.27
CA LYS A 12 15.26 0.90 -5.66
C LYS A 12 14.33 0.65 -6.85
N LYS A 13 14.83 -0.01 -7.90
CA LYS A 13 14.06 -0.31 -9.10
C LYS A 13 12.87 -1.22 -8.81
N LYS A 14 13.04 -2.20 -7.92
CA LYS A 14 11.97 -3.11 -7.48
C LYS A 14 10.91 -2.38 -6.64
N LEU A 15 11.34 -1.52 -5.72
CA LEU A 15 10.46 -0.69 -4.89
C LEU A 15 9.64 0.30 -5.73
N GLU A 16 10.25 0.94 -6.73
CA GLU A 16 9.54 1.82 -7.67
C GLU A 16 8.47 1.06 -8.48
N MET A 17 8.79 -0.16 -8.92
CA MET A 17 7.82 -1.01 -9.61
C MET A 17 6.65 -1.37 -8.71
N MET A 18 6.91 -1.79 -7.46
CA MET A 18 5.87 -2.10 -6.48
C MET A 18 5.01 -0.87 -6.16
N LYS A 19 5.63 0.30 -5.96
CA LYS A 19 4.92 1.57 -5.72
C LYS A 19 3.90 1.86 -6.84
N ARG A 20 4.28 1.67 -8.10
CA ARG A 20 3.37 1.87 -9.24
C ARG A 20 2.20 0.88 -9.22
N GLN A 21 2.46 -0.38 -8.89
CA GLN A 21 1.40 -1.40 -8.79
C GLN A 21 0.39 -1.04 -7.69
N TYR A 22 0.84 -0.79 -6.47
CA TYR A 22 -0.05 -0.45 -5.34
C TYR A 22 -0.79 0.87 -5.56
N THR A 23 -0.14 1.88 -6.13
CA THR A 23 -0.81 3.14 -6.50
C THR A 23 -1.94 2.90 -7.51
N SER A 24 -1.74 1.99 -8.46
CA SER A 24 -2.78 1.67 -9.46
C SER A 24 -3.96 0.92 -8.85
N ILE A 25 -3.71 0.01 -7.92
CA ILE A 25 -4.76 -0.76 -7.22
C ILE A 25 -5.61 0.18 -6.35
N LEU A 26 -4.96 1.01 -5.53
CA LEU A 26 -5.62 2.01 -4.69
C LEU A 26 -6.46 3.00 -5.50
N LYS A 27 -5.99 3.37 -6.70
CA LYS A 27 -6.72 4.29 -7.59
C LYS A 27 -7.95 3.63 -8.21
N GLY A 28 -7.87 2.33 -8.54
CA GLY A 28 -9.00 1.54 -9.02
C GLY A 28 -10.07 1.35 -7.94
N GLN A 29 -9.68 0.95 -6.73
CA GLN A 29 -10.60 0.76 -5.61
C GLN A 29 -11.32 2.05 -5.21
N LYS A 30 -10.62 3.19 -5.20
CA LYS A 30 -11.25 4.50 -4.91
C LYS A 30 -12.32 4.89 -5.92
N ASP A 31 -12.16 4.50 -7.18
CA ASP A 31 -13.15 4.80 -8.22
C ASP A 31 -14.39 3.91 -8.05
N GLU A 32 -14.19 2.63 -7.71
CA GLU A 32 -15.26 1.67 -7.46
C GLU A 32 -16.12 2.06 -6.24
N VAL A 33 -15.49 2.46 -5.12
CA VAL A 33 -16.20 2.93 -3.92
C VAL A 33 -17.03 4.20 -4.21
N LYS A 34 -16.52 5.15 -5.00
CA LYS A 34 -17.29 6.34 -5.40
C LYS A 34 -18.52 6.02 -6.25
N MET A 35 -18.45 4.96 -7.06
CA MET A 35 -19.59 4.49 -7.84
C MET A 35 -20.63 3.86 -6.92
N THR A 36 -20.23 3.08 -5.91
CA THR A 36 -21.17 2.49 -4.94
C THR A 36 -21.93 3.55 -4.12
N ASP A 37 -21.29 4.64 -3.71
CA ASP A 37 -21.95 5.80 -3.07
C ASP A 37 -23.05 6.42 -3.96
N SER A 38 -22.83 6.38 -5.28
CA SER A 38 -23.79 6.91 -6.27
C SER A 38 -24.94 5.92 -6.56
N VAL A 39 -24.70 4.62 -6.43
CA VAL A 39 -25.68 3.54 -6.65
C VAL A 39 -26.51 3.25 -5.40
N ALA A 40 -25.98 3.49 -4.20
CA ALA A 40 -26.72 3.40 -2.93
C ALA A 40 -27.93 4.37 -2.86
N ALA A 41 -27.91 5.45 -3.66
CA ALA A 41 -29.06 6.34 -3.83
C ALA A 41 -30.23 5.70 -4.61
N HIS A 42 -30.02 4.55 -5.26
CA HIS A 42 -31.01 3.87 -6.09
C HIS A 42 -31.15 2.39 -5.68
N SER A 43 -31.94 2.17 -4.62
CA SER A 43 -32.66 0.92 -4.33
C SER A 43 -31.83 -0.35 -4.15
N GLN A 44 -31.48 -0.72 -2.91
CA GLN A 44 -31.25 -2.13 -2.58
C GLN A 44 -31.97 -2.58 -1.29
N HIS A 45 -32.54 -3.77 -1.41
CA HIS A 45 -33.36 -4.47 -0.44
C HIS A 45 -32.63 -4.71 0.90
N GLN A 46 -33.35 -4.60 2.03
CA GLN A 46 -32.85 -4.77 3.41
C GLN A 46 -32.14 -6.10 3.73
N ALA A 47 -32.07 -7.07 2.81
CA ALA A 47 -31.39 -8.35 3.01
C ALA A 47 -29.91 -8.34 2.58
N ASP A 48 -29.48 -7.43 1.70
CA ASP A 48 -28.08 -7.31 1.27
C ASP A 48 -27.25 -6.35 2.15
N GLN A 49 -27.89 -5.54 3.01
CA GLN A 49 -27.20 -4.55 3.83
C GLN A 49 -26.09 -5.13 4.72
N GLY A 50 -26.26 -6.35 5.25
CA GLY A 50 -25.22 -6.99 6.05
C GLY A 50 -24.04 -7.52 5.24
N THR A 51 -24.26 -7.90 3.97
CA THR A 51 -23.21 -8.37 3.06
C THR A 51 -22.43 -7.18 2.50
N ASP A 52 -23.14 -6.13 2.09
CA ASP A 52 -22.54 -4.90 1.57
C ASP A 52 -21.66 -4.22 2.62
N ASP A 53 -22.11 -4.16 3.89
CA ASP A 53 -21.31 -3.60 4.99
C ASP A 53 -20.04 -4.42 5.24
N PHE A 54 -20.11 -5.75 5.17
CA PHE A 54 -18.96 -6.63 5.37
C PHE A 54 -17.95 -6.51 4.23
N ASP A 55 -18.42 -6.50 2.98
CA ASP A 55 -17.57 -6.33 1.80
C ASP A 55 -16.92 -4.94 1.75
N MET A 56 -17.65 -3.91 2.17
CA MET A 56 -17.12 -2.57 2.35
C MET A 56 -16.04 -2.54 3.43
N GLN A 57 -16.28 -3.19 4.58
CA GLN A 57 -15.32 -3.23 5.67
C GLN A 57 -14.02 -3.95 5.27
N ILE A 58 -14.12 -5.08 4.56
CA ILE A 58 -12.96 -5.79 3.99
C ILE A 58 -12.19 -4.87 3.03
N SER A 59 -12.91 -4.15 2.16
CA SER A 59 -12.31 -3.25 1.18
C SER A 59 -11.57 -2.09 1.85
N ILE A 60 -12.13 -1.51 2.91
CA ILE A 60 -11.47 -0.47 3.72
C ILE A 60 -10.21 -1.03 4.39
N GLU A 61 -10.29 -2.18 5.06
CA GLU A 61 -9.13 -2.79 5.71
C GLU A 61 -8.02 -3.14 4.69
N LEU A 62 -8.39 -3.59 3.50
CA LEU A 62 -7.45 -3.86 2.42
C LEU A 62 -6.78 -2.56 1.95
N SER A 63 -7.56 -1.51 1.70
CA SER A 63 -7.05 -0.18 1.33
C SER A 63 -6.11 0.38 2.40
N GLU A 64 -6.42 0.26 3.69
CA GLU A 64 -5.54 0.70 4.78
C GLU A 64 -4.20 -0.04 4.80
N LYS A 65 -4.22 -1.37 4.57
CA LYS A 65 -3.00 -2.17 4.46
C LYS A 65 -2.16 -1.74 3.25
N GLU A 66 -2.79 -1.52 2.11
CA GLU A 66 -2.12 -1.05 0.90
C GLU A 66 -1.48 0.33 1.08
N LEU A 67 -2.18 1.26 1.75
CA LEU A 67 -1.62 2.57 2.11
C LEU A 67 -0.41 2.45 3.02
N LYS A 68 -0.45 1.57 4.03
CA LYS A 68 0.70 1.30 4.91
C LYS A 68 1.89 0.72 4.14
N ILE A 69 1.63 -0.19 3.19
CA ILE A 69 2.67 -0.74 2.32
C ILE A 69 3.28 0.36 1.45
N LEU A 70 2.46 1.22 0.83
CA LEU A 70 2.92 2.34 0.02
C LEU A 70 3.83 3.28 0.82
N TYR A 71 3.40 3.64 2.02
CA TYR A 71 4.19 4.47 2.95
C TYR A 71 5.52 3.81 3.32
N SER A 72 5.51 2.50 3.57
CA SER A 72 6.72 1.73 3.87
C SER A 72 7.69 1.69 2.69
N ILE A 73 7.17 1.58 1.46
CA ILE A 73 7.96 1.63 0.23
C ILE A 73 8.59 3.01 0.03
N GLU A 74 7.85 4.09 0.27
CA GLU A 74 8.38 5.46 0.19
C GLU A 74 9.48 5.70 1.22
N ARG A 75 9.26 5.26 2.46
CA ARG A 75 10.28 5.33 3.51
C ARG A 75 11.52 4.49 3.19
N ALA A 76 11.35 3.32 2.59
CA ALA A 76 12.45 2.50 2.10
C ALA A 76 13.25 3.21 1.01
N LEU A 77 12.59 3.90 0.06
CA LEU A 77 13.24 4.70 -0.97
C LEU A 77 13.99 5.91 -0.39
N GLU A 78 13.40 6.61 0.58
CA GLU A 78 14.06 7.72 1.29
C GLU A 78 15.33 7.27 1.99
N LYS A 79 15.26 6.15 2.74
CA LYS A 79 16.45 5.53 3.36
C LYS A 79 17.53 5.13 2.38
N ILE A 80 17.15 4.72 1.17
CA ILE A 80 18.10 4.44 0.08
C ILE A 80 18.83 5.71 -0.34
N GLU A 81 18.12 6.85 -0.44
CA GLU A 81 18.73 8.14 -0.79
C GLU A 81 19.59 8.70 0.34
N GLU A 82 19.21 8.49 1.60
CA GLU A 82 20.01 8.85 2.77
C GLU A 82 21.21 7.92 3.02
N GLY A 83 21.28 6.77 2.32
CA GLY A 83 22.32 5.76 2.53
C GLY A 83 22.17 4.97 3.84
N THR A 84 21.03 5.04 4.50
CA THR A 84 20.70 4.32 5.75
C THR A 84 19.86 3.06 5.51
N TYR A 85 19.66 2.69 4.24
CA TYR A 85 18.92 1.49 3.86
C TYR A 85 19.59 0.22 4.36
N GLY A 86 18.81 -0.65 5.01
CA GLY A 86 19.32 -1.82 5.69
C GLY A 86 19.74 -1.58 7.14
N ILE A 87 19.45 -0.41 7.73
CA ILE A 87 19.59 -0.17 9.17
C ILE A 87 18.21 -0.14 9.82
N CYS A 88 18.04 -0.93 10.89
CA CYS A 88 16.82 -0.95 11.69
C CYS A 88 16.65 0.36 12.46
N ASP A 89 15.50 1.04 12.34
CA ASP A 89 15.22 2.30 13.07
C ASP A 89 15.06 2.08 14.58
N VAL A 90 14.74 0.86 15.00
CA VAL A 90 14.44 0.51 16.40
C VAL A 90 15.69 0.03 17.13
N SER A 91 16.47 -0.86 16.51
CA SER A 91 17.67 -1.44 17.14
C SER A 91 18.98 -0.82 16.65
N GLY A 92 18.98 -0.06 15.55
CA GLY A 92 20.19 0.45 14.92
C GLY A 92 21.06 -0.63 14.27
N GLU A 93 20.59 -1.89 14.25
CA GLU A 93 21.33 -3.02 13.69
C GLU A 93 21.12 -3.14 12.18
N GLU A 94 22.09 -3.75 11.50
CA GLU A 94 21.97 -4.11 10.07
C GLU A 94 20.84 -5.14 9.90
N ILE A 95 19.90 -4.88 9.00
CA ILE A 95 18.82 -5.80 8.62
C ILE A 95 19.45 -6.93 7.79
N PRO A 96 19.36 -8.19 8.22
CA PRO A 96 19.96 -9.34 7.53
C PRO A 96 19.26 -9.71 6.22
#